data_AF-A0A7S0BTC0-F1
#
_entry.id   AF-A0A7S0BTC0-F1
#
_cell.length_a   1.000
_cell.length_b   1.000
_cell.length_c   1.000
_cell.angle_alpha   90.00
_cell.angle_beta   90.00
_cell.angle_gamma   90.00
#
_symmetry.space_group_name_H-M   'P 1'
#
loop_
_entity.id
_entity.type
_entity.pdbx_description
1 polymer ?
#
loop_
_entity_poly.entity_id
_entity_poly.type
_entity_poly.pdbx_seq_one_letter_code
_entity_poly.pdbx_strand_id
1 'polypeptide(L)'
;FHSISDFCHWGKRFRYVNYDSTRGEIHQSIEHLDRIAIDIIERQRPAEFHRYLRETGNTICGRHPITVLLFAAQKCQGSQSKSFSFSLAKYAQSSQCRLQSDSSVSYVSMLVTLQGDAKVTPFQSHSIKD
;
A
#
# COMPACT_ATOMS: atom_id res chain seq x y z
N PHE A 1 8.58 8.16 -5.08
CA PHE A 1 8.41 7.06 -6.06
C PHE A 1 6.96 6.62 -6.06
N HIS A 2 6.40 6.27 -7.22
CA HIS A 2 5.05 5.72 -7.33
C HIS A 2 5.13 4.20 -7.43
N SER A 3 4.50 3.48 -6.49
CA SER A 3 4.38 2.02 -6.53
C SER A 3 2.98 1.65 -6.99
N ILE A 4 2.87 0.95 -8.11
CA ILE A 4 1.59 0.41 -8.61
C ILE A 4 1.61 -1.10 -8.41
N SER A 5 0.54 -1.64 -7.84
CA SER A 5 0.37 -3.09 -7.71
C SER A 5 -1.08 -3.47 -7.98
N ASP A 6 -1.24 -4.60 -8.68
CA ASP A 6 -2.50 -5.31 -8.72
C ASP A 6 -2.76 -5.92 -7.33
N PHE A 7 -3.95 -5.63 -6.80
CA PHE A 7 -4.43 -6.07 -5.49
C PHE A 7 -5.38 -7.26 -5.68
N CYS A 8 -6.60 -7.21 -5.15
CA CYS A 8 -7.54 -8.32 -5.21
C CYS A 8 -7.87 -8.71 -6.66
N HIS A 9 -7.57 -9.96 -7.01
CA HIS A 9 -8.09 -10.66 -8.18
C HIS A 9 -9.30 -11.48 -7.72
N TRP A 10 -10.49 -10.93 -7.89
CA TRP A 10 -11.74 -11.53 -7.42
C TRP A 10 -12.50 -12.20 -8.56
N GLY A 11 -13.03 -13.39 -8.31
CA GLY A 11 -13.88 -14.14 -9.22
C GLY A 11 -13.44 -15.60 -9.37
N LYS A 12 -14.34 -16.44 -9.89
CA LYS A 12 -14.12 -17.88 -10.05
C LYS A 12 -12.87 -18.22 -10.87
N ARG A 13 -12.56 -17.43 -11.90
CA ARG A 13 -11.35 -17.61 -12.74
C ARG A 13 -10.04 -17.48 -11.97
N PHE A 14 -10.05 -16.75 -10.84
CA PHE A 14 -8.91 -16.58 -9.95
C PHE A 14 -8.97 -17.53 -8.74
N ARG A 15 -10.02 -18.36 -8.64
CA ARG A 15 -10.30 -19.23 -7.48
C ARG A 15 -10.36 -18.47 -6.15
N TYR A 16 -10.78 -17.20 -6.20
CA TYR A 16 -10.90 -16.34 -5.02
C TYR A 16 -12.21 -15.57 -5.10
N VAL A 17 -13.16 -15.92 -4.23
CA VAL A 17 -14.53 -15.35 -4.19
C VAL A 17 -14.91 -14.93 -2.78
N ASN A 18 -13.91 -14.51 -1.98
CA ASN A 18 -14.15 -14.02 -0.63
C ASN A 18 -15.12 -12.82 -0.69
N TYR A 19 -16.20 -12.90 0.08
CA TYR A 19 -17.27 -11.92 0.09
C TYR A 19 -17.86 -11.82 1.49
N ASP A 20 -17.76 -10.64 2.08
CA ASP A 20 -18.40 -10.28 3.33
C ASP A 20 -19.72 -9.55 3.03
N SER A 21 -20.83 -10.27 3.16
CA SER A 21 -22.17 -9.73 2.90
C SER A 21 -22.57 -8.55 3.81
N THR A 22 -21.86 -8.33 4.92
CA THR A 22 -22.09 -7.18 5.79
C THR A 22 -21.51 -5.87 5.21
N ARG A 23 -20.72 -5.96 4.12
CA ARG A 23 -20.05 -4.83 3.46
C ARG A 23 -20.79 -4.30 2.22
N GLY A 24 -22.01 -4.76 1.97
CA GLY A 24 -22.81 -4.35 0.82
C GLY A 24 -22.56 -5.23 -0.41
N GLU A 25 -22.53 -4.64 -1.60
CA GLU A 25 -22.28 -5.37 -2.85
C GLU A 25 -20.86 -5.97 -2.90
N ILE A 26 -20.65 -6.96 -3.78
CA ILE A 26 -19.37 -7.67 -3.90
C ILE A 26 -18.20 -6.71 -4.11
N HIS A 27 -18.34 -5.72 -5.02
CA HIS A 27 -17.30 -4.71 -5.25
C HIS A 27 -16.97 -3.87 -4.02
N GLN A 28 -17.94 -3.61 -3.14
CA GLN A 28 -17.74 -2.88 -1.88
C GLN A 28 -17.02 -3.75 -0.85
N SER A 29 -17.35 -5.05 -0.79
CA SER A 29 -16.60 -6.00 0.02
C SER A 29 -15.15 -6.14 -0.44
N ILE A 30 -14.90 -6.16 -1.76
CA ILE A 30 -13.54 -6.18 -2.32
C ILE A 30 -12.80 -4.90 -1.95
N GLU A 31 -13.43 -3.73 -2.13
CA GLU A 31 -12.82 -2.46 -1.75
C GLU A 31 -12.50 -2.42 -0.25
N HIS A 32 -13.41 -2.86 0.61
CA HIS A 32 -13.17 -2.92 2.04
C HIS A 32 -11.94 -3.78 2.38
N LEU A 33 -11.84 -4.96 1.76
CA LEU A 33 -10.70 -5.87 1.91
C LEU A 33 -9.38 -5.21 1.50
N ASP A 34 -9.34 -4.53 0.35
CA ASP A 34 -8.15 -3.83 -0.15
C ASP A 34 -7.79 -2.61 0.70
N ARG A 35 -8.78 -1.87 1.22
CA ARG A 35 -8.58 -0.71 2.09
C ARG A 35 -7.90 -1.08 3.40
N ILE A 36 -8.19 -2.27 3.96
CA ILE A 36 -7.47 -2.80 5.13
C ILE A 36 -5.98 -2.99 4.80
N ALA A 37 -5.66 -3.59 3.65
CA ALA A 37 -4.28 -3.75 3.22
C ALA A 37 -3.58 -2.40 3.03
N ILE A 38 -4.26 -1.44 2.41
CA ILE A 38 -3.73 -0.08 2.19
C ILE A 38 -3.43 0.60 3.53
N ASP A 39 -4.36 0.58 4.51
CA ASP A 39 -4.14 1.16 5.85
C ASP A 39 -2.90 0.56 6.54
N ILE A 40 -2.76 -0.76 6.49
CA ILE A 40 -1.60 -1.46 7.06
C ILE A 40 -0.29 -1.02 6.39
N ILE A 41 -0.31 -0.83 5.07
CA ILE A 41 0.84 -0.37 4.28
C ILE A 41 1.19 1.08 4.62
N GLU A 42 0.20 1.98 4.68
CA GLU A 42 0.38 3.38 5.07
C GLU A 42 0.97 3.50 6.47
N ARG A 43 0.56 2.63 7.39
CA ARG A 43 1.06 2.56 8.77
C ARG A 43 2.36 1.79 8.94
N GLN A 44 2.90 1.26 7.83
CA GLN A 44 4.19 0.57 7.78
C GLN A 44 4.29 -0.61 8.76
N ARG A 45 3.25 -1.44 8.84
CA ARG A 45 3.16 -2.59 9.78
C ARG A 45 3.35 -3.94 9.06
N PRO A 46 4.58 -4.39 8.78
CA PRO A 46 4.81 -5.60 7.99
C PRO A 46 4.30 -6.89 8.65
N ALA A 47 4.37 -6.99 9.98
CA ALA A 47 3.84 -8.16 10.70
C ALA A 47 2.30 -8.25 10.58
N GLU A 48 1.61 -7.10 10.62
CA GLU A 48 0.17 -7.02 10.44
C GLU A 48 -0.22 -7.33 8.99
N PHE A 49 0.57 -6.88 8.00
CA PHE A 49 0.35 -7.18 6.58
C PHE A 49 0.46 -8.68 6.30
N HIS A 50 1.47 -9.34 6.88
CA HIS A 50 1.60 -10.79 6.81
C HIS A 50 0.42 -11.53 7.44
N ARG A 51 -0.07 -11.07 8.60
CA ARG A 51 -1.25 -11.66 9.25
C ARG A 51 -2.49 -11.49 8.38
N TYR A 52 -2.72 -10.29 7.86
CA TYR A 52 -3.81 -9.98 6.94
C TYR A 52 -3.81 -10.91 5.72
N LEU A 53 -2.67 -11.12 5.06
CA LEU A 53 -2.58 -12.00 3.90
C LEU A 53 -2.94 -13.45 4.24
N ARG A 54 -2.53 -13.94 5.41
CA ARG A 54 -2.87 -15.30 5.87
C ARG A 54 -4.35 -15.46 6.21
N GLU A 55 -4.93 -14.48 6.90
CA GLU A 55 -6.31 -14.54 7.37
C GLU A 55 -7.31 -14.34 6.23
N THR A 56 -7.01 -13.44 5.29
CA THR A 56 -7.94 -13.09 4.20
C THR A 56 -7.74 -13.93 2.95
N GLY A 57 -6.49 -14.36 2.68
CA GLY A 57 -6.11 -14.97 1.41
C GLY A 57 -6.11 -14.00 0.23
N ASN A 58 -6.11 -12.67 0.45
CA ASN A 58 -6.17 -11.69 -0.63
C ASN A 58 -5.07 -11.93 -1.69
N THR A 59 -5.44 -11.89 -2.95
CA THR A 59 -4.64 -12.28 -4.12
C THR A 59 -3.74 -11.14 -4.64
N ILE A 60 -3.14 -10.38 -3.72
CA ILE A 60 -2.21 -9.29 -4.07
C ILE A 60 -0.96 -9.87 -4.74
N CYS A 61 -0.72 -9.48 -6.01
CA CYS A 61 0.43 -9.96 -6.80
C CYS A 61 1.76 -9.41 -6.24
N GLY A 62 1.78 -8.14 -5.81
CA GLY A 62 2.95 -7.47 -5.25
C GLY A 62 3.25 -7.78 -3.79
N ARG A 63 2.61 -8.78 -3.16
CA ARG A 63 2.70 -9.01 -1.72
C ARG A 63 4.13 -9.19 -1.18
N HIS A 64 5.02 -9.87 -1.94
CA HIS A 64 6.41 -10.07 -1.49
C HIS A 64 7.26 -8.79 -1.61
N PRO A 65 7.30 -8.09 -2.76
CA PRO A 65 7.98 -6.79 -2.85
C PRO A 65 7.46 -5.76 -1.84
N ILE A 66 6.14 -5.67 -1.63
CA ILE A 66 5.53 -4.77 -0.64
C ILE A 66 6.04 -5.11 0.77
N THR A 67 6.05 -6.39 1.14
CA THR A 67 6.55 -6.85 2.43
C THR A 67 8.01 -6.45 2.66
N VAL A 68 8.89 -6.69 1.67
CA VAL A 68 10.30 -6.31 1.75
C VAL A 68 10.46 -4.80 1.95
N LEU A 69 9.69 -4.00 1.20
CA LEU A 69 9.70 -2.54 1.31
C LEU A 69 9.25 -2.06 2.70
N LEU A 70 8.22 -2.67 3.29
CA LEU A 70 7.77 -2.33 4.65
C LEU A 70 8.83 -2.67 5.70
N PHE A 71 9.51 -3.81 5.59
CA PHE A 71 10.61 -4.14 6.50
C PHE A 71 11.81 -3.19 6.34
N ALA A 72 12.16 -2.82 5.09
CA ALA A 72 13.21 -1.84 4.84
C ALA A 72 12.87 -0.48 5.49
N ALA A 73 11.63 -0.01 5.31
CA ALA A 73 11.16 1.23 5.94
C ALA A 73 11.23 1.15 7.47
N GLN A 74 10.78 0.04 8.07
CA GLN A 74 10.83 -0.17 9.52
C GLN A 74 12.26 -0.17 10.07
N LYS A 75 13.24 -0.71 9.33
CA LYS A 75 14.65 -0.71 9.73
C LYS A 75 15.29 0.68 9.64
N CYS A 76 14.87 1.51 8.68
CA CYS A 76 15.39 2.87 8.53
C CYS A 76 14.90 3.84 9.62
N GLN A 77 13.72 3.61 10.21
CA GLN A 77 13.14 4.49 11.25
C GLN A 77 13.99 4.60 12.53
N GLY A 78 14.85 3.62 12.83
CA GLY A 78 15.63 3.60 14.08
C GLY A 78 17.03 4.23 14.01
N SER A 79 17.53 4.60 12.82
CA SER A 79 18.97 4.86 12.63
C SER A 79 19.34 6.23 12.05
N GLN A 80 18.41 6.97 11.43
CA GLN A 80 18.68 8.29 10.82
C GLN A 80 17.45 9.20 10.94
N SER A 81 17.68 10.52 10.88
CA SER A 81 16.68 11.60 10.74
C SER A 81 15.88 11.51 9.41
N LYS A 82 15.75 10.31 8.83
CA LYS A 82 15.01 10.04 7.61
C LYS A 82 13.93 8.99 7.87
N SER A 83 12.68 9.36 7.61
CA SER A 83 11.52 8.48 7.70
C SER A 83 10.90 8.27 6.33
N PHE A 84 10.43 7.07 6.05
CA PHE A 84 9.58 6.85 4.88
C PHE A 84 8.15 7.24 5.23
N SER A 85 7.43 7.83 4.28
CA SER A 85 5.99 8.03 4.34
C SER A 85 5.33 7.39 3.12
N PHE A 86 4.24 6.67 3.37
CA PHE A 86 3.47 5.92 2.40
C PHE A 86 2.06 6.51 2.39
N SER A 87 1.56 6.91 1.22
CA SER A 87 0.20 7.41 1.08
C SER A 87 -0.48 6.91 -0.18
N LEU A 88 -1.78 6.67 -0.11
CA LEU A 88 -2.58 6.28 -1.26
C LEU A 88 -2.66 7.43 -2.27
N ALA A 89 -2.19 7.17 -3.49
CA ALA A 89 -2.38 8.06 -4.62
C ALA A 89 -3.71 7.77 -5.33
N LYS A 90 -4.03 6.50 -5.57
CA LYS A 90 -5.28 6.10 -6.23
C LYS A 90 -5.67 4.66 -5.96
N TYR A 91 -6.97 4.44 -5.86
CA TYR A 91 -7.62 3.12 -5.89
C TYR A 91 -8.56 3.04 -7.08
N ALA A 92 -8.62 1.88 -7.73
CA ALA A 92 -9.61 1.58 -8.77
C ALA A 92 -9.87 0.07 -8.83
N GLN A 93 -11.00 -0.31 -9.42
CA GLN A 93 -11.31 -1.69 -9.79
C GLN A 93 -11.54 -1.74 -11.30
N SER A 94 -11.16 -2.85 -11.95
CA SER A 94 -11.41 -3.02 -13.38
C SER A 94 -12.89 -2.98 -13.73
N SER A 95 -13.74 -3.43 -12.80
CA SER A 95 -15.20 -3.45 -12.89
C SER A 95 -15.83 -3.56 -11.50
N GLN A 96 -17.08 -3.13 -11.36
CA GLN A 96 -17.86 -3.34 -10.14
C GLN A 96 -18.59 -4.68 -10.21
N CYS A 97 -18.04 -5.72 -9.57
CA CYS A 97 -18.72 -7.00 -9.42
C CYS A 97 -20.01 -6.85 -8.60
N ARG A 98 -21.11 -7.38 -9.12
CA ARG A 98 -22.42 -7.47 -8.45
C ARG A 98 -22.94 -8.89 -8.39
N LEU A 99 -22.49 -9.75 -9.32
CA LEU A 99 -22.89 -11.15 -9.42
C LEU A 99 -21.70 -12.08 -9.17
N GLN A 100 -21.99 -13.30 -8.71
CA GLN A 100 -20.97 -14.34 -8.47
C GLN A 100 -20.31 -14.89 -9.75
N SER A 101 -20.87 -14.59 -10.92
CA SER A 101 -20.29 -14.85 -12.23
C SER A 101 -19.26 -13.80 -12.66
N ASP A 102 -19.28 -12.63 -12.03
CA ASP A 102 -18.39 -11.53 -12.39
C ASP A 102 -16.96 -11.83 -11.98
N SER A 103 -16.04 -11.00 -12.49
CA SER A 103 -14.67 -10.96 -11.98
C SER A 103 -14.12 -9.55 -12.11
N SER A 104 -13.19 -9.20 -11.21
CA SER A 104 -12.55 -7.89 -11.19
C SER A 104 -11.12 -8.00 -10.67
N VAL A 105 -10.28 -7.05 -11.06
CA VAL A 105 -8.95 -6.84 -10.51
C VAL A 105 -8.88 -5.44 -9.93
N SER A 106 -8.46 -5.33 -8.68
CA SER A 106 -8.19 -4.05 -8.02
C SER A 106 -6.80 -3.51 -8.37
N TYR A 107 -6.70 -2.20 -8.53
CA TYR A 107 -5.46 -1.47 -8.80
C TYR A 107 -5.21 -0.46 -7.69
N VAL A 108 -4.00 -0.48 -7.14
CA VAL A 108 -3.55 0.47 -6.11
C VAL A 108 -2.30 1.17 -6.58
N SER A 109 -2.29 2.49 -6.46
CA SER A 109 -1.10 3.33 -6.62
C SER A 109 -0.79 4.01 -5.29
N MET A 110 0.43 3.82 -4.80
CA MET A 110 0.94 4.42 -3.57
C MET A 110 2.09 5.39 -3.89
N LEU A 111 2.09 6.54 -3.22
CA LEU A 111 3.22 7.44 -3.16
C LEU A 111 4.11 7.08 -1.98
N VAL A 112 5.39 6.86 -2.25
CA VAL A 112 6.41 6.64 -1.22
C VAL A 112 7.39 7.80 -1.26
N THR A 113 7.49 8.52 -0.15
CA THR A 113 8.43 9.63 0.04
C THR A 113 9.42 9.31 1.15
N LEU A 114 10.64 9.84 1.01
CA LEU A 114 11.63 9.83 2.08
C LEU A 114 11.65 11.24 2.67
N GLN A 115 11.09 11.39 3.85
CA GLN A 115 11.16 12.61 4.63
C GLN A 115 12.47 12.61 5.40
N GLY A 116 13.11 13.77 5.54
CA GLY A 116 14.20 13.94 6.49
C GLY A 116 14.43 15.41 6.81
N ASP A 117 15.13 15.70 7.91
CA ASP A 117 15.41 17.08 8.27
C ASP A 117 16.26 17.73 7.17
N ALA A 118 15.69 18.74 6.52
CA ALA A 118 16.48 19.70 5.77
C ALA A 118 17.34 20.46 6.78
N LYS A 119 18.57 19.99 7.04
CA LYS A 119 19.61 20.92 7.51
C LYS A 119 19.88 21.89 6.37
N VAL A 120 19.13 22.98 6.34
CA VAL A 120 19.54 24.20 5.63
C VAL A 120 20.79 24.67 6.36
N THR A 121 21.97 24.24 5.91
CA THR A 121 23.20 24.92 6.27
C THR A 121 23.11 26.32 5.69
N PRO A 122 23.11 27.38 6.52
CA PRO A 122 23.17 28.74 5.99
C PRO A 122 24.43 28.85 5.14
N PHE A 123 24.30 29.39 3.93
CA PHE A 123 25.45 29.77 3.13
C PHE A 123 26.23 30.83 3.91
N GLN A 124 27.38 30.47 4.48
CA GLN A 124 28.28 31.45 5.08
C GLN A 124 28.97 32.20 3.94
N SER A 125 28.45 33.38 3.61
CA SER A 125 29.17 34.33 2.76
C SER A 125 30.49 34.69 3.45
N HIS A 126 31.61 34.18 2.91
CA HIS A 126 32.92 34.71 3.27
C HIS A 126 33.02 36.10 2.65
N SER A 127 32.90 37.14 3.49
CA SER A 127 33.29 38.49 3.11
C SER A 127 34.78 38.48 2.82
N ILE A 128 35.12 38.67 1.55
CA ILE A 128 36.46 39.06 1.13
C ILE A 128 36.70 40.42 1.75
N LYS A 129 37.73 40.51 2.61
CA LYS A 129 38.23 41.80 3.11
C LYS A 129 39.10 42.38 2.00
N ASP A 130 38.70 43.55 1.51
CA ASP A 130 39.56 44.44 0.72
C ASP A 130 40.73 44.98 1.57
#